data_AF-A0A1T4LL56-F1
#
_entry.id   AF-A0A1T4LL56-F1
#
_cell.length_a   1.000
_cell.length_b   1.000
_cell.length_c   1.000
_cell.angle_alpha   90.00
_cell.angle_beta   90.00
_cell.angle_gamma   90.00
#
_symmetry.space_group_name_H-M   'P 1'
#
loop_
_entity.id
_entity.type
_entity.pdbx_description
1 polymer ?
#
loop_
_entity_poly.entity_id
_entity_poly.type
_entity_poly.pdbx_seq_one_letter_code
_entity_poly.pdbx_strand_id
1 'polypeptide(L)'
;MTDSTWHAGDSDLAGDILIDDSQQPSHLTANLVSQKLVFADLAPLVGAPPGNRGNISPQQAATEQQLEARGELFPNVPLHVERLRAMNMDVTLDAKRVVAPSYLPVTALRFRVLVDNGVATVNPLAMAVAGGQIGGELGIDARRDVPTVRAGLALTNLDFGAFFRGSRFFGTTQGQIRGRVQLVGAGRSLAQVMGAANGSVEVVMEGGAISDLMVSLAGLQIVDALVLYVTGDHRIPIRCALGRLDFRNGTVTFDRTLLDTQKSVLRVEGQAGLSSQVVNVKILADPKKFDLLDLHGPVSITGKIRAPTIAVERPIPHPVIGTAKDLACEALAQQLLAGKP
;
A
#
# COMPACT_ATOMS: atom_id res chain seq x y z
N MET A 1 -15.26 -22.71 -28.78
CA MET A 1 -14.94 -21.30 -28.48
C MET A 1 -16.21 -20.53 -28.65
N THR A 2 -16.70 -19.96 -27.57
CA THR A 2 -18.02 -19.32 -27.50
C THR A 2 -17.75 -17.95 -26.92
N ASP A 3 -17.63 -16.93 -27.77
CA ASP A 3 -17.47 -15.54 -27.35
C ASP A 3 -18.71 -15.13 -26.55
N SER A 4 -18.55 -15.06 -25.24
CA SER A 4 -19.65 -14.92 -24.30
C SER A 4 -19.34 -13.76 -23.37
N THR A 5 -20.35 -12.95 -23.08
CA THR A 5 -20.27 -11.84 -22.14
C THR A 5 -20.91 -12.25 -20.82
N TRP A 6 -20.19 -12.09 -19.72
CA TRP A 6 -20.62 -12.39 -18.37
C TRP A 6 -20.43 -11.18 -17.46
N HIS A 7 -21.04 -11.24 -16.28
CA HIS A 7 -20.83 -10.27 -15.22
C HIS A 7 -20.32 -10.99 -13.97
N ALA A 8 -19.31 -10.39 -13.34
CA ALA A 8 -18.83 -10.79 -12.02
C ALA A 8 -19.01 -9.60 -11.09
N GLY A 9 -20.09 -9.61 -10.29
CA GLY A 9 -20.52 -8.42 -9.57
C GLY A 9 -20.94 -7.31 -10.54
N ASP A 10 -20.32 -6.14 -10.42
CA ASP A 10 -20.55 -4.97 -11.27
C ASP A 10 -19.54 -4.85 -12.42
N SER A 11 -18.69 -5.87 -12.56
CA SER A 11 -17.64 -5.97 -13.59
C SER A 11 -18.15 -6.74 -14.80
N ASP A 12 -17.85 -6.25 -16.01
CA ASP A 12 -18.07 -6.99 -17.25
C ASP A 12 -16.85 -7.89 -17.56
N LEU A 13 -17.12 -9.07 -18.10
CA LEU A 13 -16.10 -10.02 -18.54
C LEU A 13 -16.51 -10.58 -19.89
N ALA A 14 -15.59 -10.63 -20.83
CA ALA A 14 -15.79 -11.28 -22.13
C ALA A 14 -14.56 -12.12 -22.48
N GLY A 15 -14.77 -13.17 -23.28
CA GLY A 15 -13.70 -13.99 -23.82
C GLY A 15 -14.02 -15.47 -23.81
N ASP A 16 -12.96 -16.29 -23.83
CA ASP A 16 -13.08 -17.75 -23.92
C ASP A 16 -12.81 -18.39 -22.56
N ILE A 17 -13.63 -19.38 -22.23
CA ILE A 17 -13.45 -20.26 -21.08
C ILE A 17 -13.54 -21.71 -21.56
N LEU A 18 -12.56 -22.52 -21.19
CA LEU A 18 -12.54 -23.96 -21.41
C LEU A 18 -12.32 -24.65 -20.07
N ILE A 19 -13.13 -25.67 -19.80
CA ILE A 19 -12.92 -26.58 -18.66
C ILE A 19 -12.66 -27.96 -19.26
N ASP A 20 -11.49 -28.52 -18.96
CA ASP A 20 -11.11 -29.87 -19.34
C ASP A 20 -11.25 -30.78 -18.12
N ASP A 21 -12.37 -31.51 -18.08
CA ASP A 21 -12.67 -32.51 -17.05
C ASP A 21 -12.09 -33.89 -17.38
N SER A 22 -11.40 -34.05 -18.51
CA SER A 22 -10.70 -35.31 -18.83
C SER A 22 -9.40 -35.47 -18.03
N GLN A 23 -8.86 -34.36 -17.52
CA GLN A 23 -7.69 -34.31 -16.64
C GLN A 23 -8.10 -34.44 -15.17
N GLN A 24 -7.22 -35.00 -14.33
CA GLN A 24 -7.41 -35.03 -12.87
C GLN A 24 -6.20 -34.39 -12.16
N PRO A 25 -6.37 -33.30 -11.40
CA PRO A 25 -7.61 -32.50 -11.26
C PRO A 25 -8.01 -31.83 -12.59
N SER A 26 -9.28 -31.43 -12.72
CA SER A 26 -9.77 -30.67 -13.89
C SER A 26 -8.90 -29.45 -14.16
N HIS A 27 -8.82 -29.04 -15.42
CA HIS A 27 -8.02 -27.88 -15.85
C HIS A 27 -8.91 -26.79 -16.47
N LEU A 28 -8.91 -25.59 -15.88
CA LEU A 28 -9.63 -24.43 -16.42
C LEU A 28 -8.66 -23.53 -17.19
N THR A 29 -8.97 -23.21 -18.43
CA THR A 29 -8.25 -22.20 -19.23
C THR A 29 -9.19 -21.05 -19.55
N ALA A 30 -8.77 -19.81 -19.33
CA ALA A 30 -9.57 -18.65 -19.71
C ALA A 30 -8.72 -17.48 -20.19
N ASN A 31 -9.20 -16.80 -21.24
CA ASN A 31 -8.62 -15.55 -21.72
C ASN A 31 -9.69 -14.48 -21.66
N LEU A 32 -9.61 -13.62 -20.64
CA LEU A 32 -10.68 -12.69 -20.28
C LEU A 32 -10.26 -11.24 -20.54
N VAL A 33 -11.21 -10.45 -21.02
CA VAL A 33 -11.10 -9.00 -21.16
C VAL A 33 -12.26 -8.35 -20.41
N SER A 34 -11.98 -7.24 -19.73
CA SER A 34 -12.99 -6.40 -19.07
C SER A 34 -12.88 -4.96 -19.56
N GLN A 35 -13.98 -4.37 -20.03
CA GLN A 35 -14.00 -2.95 -20.38
C GLN A 35 -14.21 -2.06 -19.15
N LYS A 36 -14.77 -2.61 -18.08
CA LYS A 36 -15.02 -2.01 -16.77
C LYS A 36 -14.93 -3.10 -15.70
N LEU A 37 -13.79 -3.13 -15.01
CA LEU A 37 -13.63 -3.92 -13.80
C LEU A 37 -13.89 -3.03 -12.58
N VAL A 38 -14.74 -3.47 -11.66
CA VAL A 38 -14.84 -2.88 -10.33
C VAL A 38 -13.85 -3.61 -9.43
N PHE A 39 -12.81 -2.92 -8.96
CA PHE A 39 -11.71 -3.52 -8.20
C PHE A 39 -12.20 -4.26 -6.95
N ALA A 40 -13.27 -3.75 -6.33
CA ALA A 40 -13.85 -4.34 -5.15
C ALA A 40 -14.51 -5.71 -5.41
N ASP A 41 -14.84 -6.07 -6.65
CA ASP A 41 -15.34 -7.41 -7.01
C ASP A 41 -14.23 -8.47 -6.93
N LEU A 42 -12.95 -8.05 -6.91
CA LEU A 42 -11.81 -8.94 -6.68
C LEU A 42 -11.54 -9.20 -5.18
N ALA A 43 -12.13 -8.39 -4.28
CA ALA A 43 -11.88 -8.47 -2.84
C ALA A 43 -12.16 -9.86 -2.24
N PRO A 44 -13.21 -10.60 -2.65
CA PRO A 44 -13.46 -11.95 -2.14
C PRO A 44 -12.32 -12.95 -2.43
N LEU A 45 -11.52 -12.73 -3.47
CA LEU A 45 -10.38 -13.61 -3.80
C LEU A 45 -9.28 -13.60 -2.73
N VAL A 46 -9.22 -12.53 -1.94
CA VAL A 46 -8.26 -12.34 -0.83
C VAL A 46 -8.94 -12.34 0.54
N GLY A 47 -10.21 -12.74 0.61
CA GLY A 47 -11.00 -12.77 1.85
C GLY A 47 -11.45 -11.39 2.34
N ALA A 48 -11.39 -10.35 1.50
CA ALA A 48 -11.92 -9.03 1.80
C ALA A 48 -13.41 -8.92 1.37
N PRO A 49 -14.22 -8.12 2.08
CA PRO A 49 -15.60 -7.87 1.68
C PRO A 49 -15.65 -7.07 0.36
N PRO A 50 -16.66 -7.31 -0.51
CA PRO A 50 -16.86 -6.51 -1.71
C PRO A 50 -17.33 -5.10 -1.34
N GLY A 51 -17.00 -4.12 -2.17
CA GLY A 51 -17.21 -2.70 -1.86
C GLY A 51 -18.60 -2.16 -2.17
N ASN A 52 -19.52 -2.96 -2.72
CA ASN A 52 -20.85 -2.49 -3.10
C ASN A 52 -21.97 -3.21 -2.35
N ARG A 53 -22.82 -2.43 -1.64
CA ARG A 53 -23.85 -2.90 -0.69
C ARG A 53 -25.01 -3.69 -1.30
N GLY A 54 -25.18 -3.64 -2.62
CA GLY A 54 -26.32 -4.26 -3.32
C GLY A 54 -26.25 -5.79 -3.46
N ASN A 55 -25.04 -6.37 -3.52
CA ASN A 55 -24.82 -7.80 -3.78
C ASN A 55 -23.87 -8.43 -2.74
N ILE A 56 -23.92 -7.97 -1.48
CA ILE A 56 -23.07 -8.49 -0.40
C ILE A 56 -23.77 -9.69 0.27
N SER A 57 -23.06 -10.81 0.44
CA SER A 57 -23.58 -11.89 1.29
C SER A 57 -23.65 -11.44 2.76
N PRO A 58 -24.57 -11.96 3.58
CA PRO A 58 -24.65 -11.57 5.00
C PRO A 58 -23.33 -11.74 5.77
N GLN A 59 -22.53 -12.76 5.42
CA GLN A 59 -21.20 -13.00 6.01
C GLN A 59 -20.16 -11.94 5.62
N GLN A 60 -20.22 -11.46 4.38
CA GLN A 60 -19.32 -10.41 3.89
C GLN A 60 -19.64 -9.05 4.54
N ALA A 61 -20.93 -8.70 4.67
CA ALA A 61 -21.34 -7.47 5.35
C ALA A 61 -20.94 -7.47 6.84
N ALA A 62 -21.08 -8.62 7.50
CA ALA A 62 -20.62 -8.79 8.88
C ALA A 62 -19.09 -8.66 9.01
N THR A 63 -18.33 -9.15 8.02
CA THR A 63 -16.87 -9.03 7.98
C THR A 63 -16.44 -7.56 7.87
N GLU A 64 -17.07 -6.80 6.97
CA GLU A 64 -16.78 -5.36 6.81
C GLU A 64 -17.08 -4.58 8.09
N GLN A 65 -18.25 -4.81 8.69
CA GLN A 65 -18.64 -4.20 9.96
C GLN A 65 -17.70 -4.56 11.10
N GLN A 66 -17.23 -5.81 11.17
CA GLN A 66 -16.26 -6.23 12.18
C GLN A 66 -14.90 -5.57 11.98
N LEU A 67 -14.41 -5.49 10.74
CA LEU A 67 -13.16 -4.80 10.41
C LEU A 67 -13.22 -3.32 10.78
N GLU A 68 -14.35 -2.66 10.49
CA GLU A 68 -14.60 -1.27 10.87
C GLU A 68 -14.65 -1.11 12.40
N ALA A 69 -15.46 -1.92 13.08
CA ALA A 69 -15.62 -1.86 14.53
C ALA A 69 -14.31 -2.13 15.29
N ARG A 70 -13.43 -2.97 14.74
CA ARG A 70 -12.13 -3.31 15.35
C ARG A 70 -10.96 -2.44 14.87
N GLY A 71 -11.19 -1.57 13.88
CA GLY A 71 -10.14 -0.79 13.23
C GLY A 71 -9.06 -1.66 12.57
N GLU A 72 -9.45 -2.81 12.03
CA GLU A 72 -8.55 -3.76 11.37
C GLU A 72 -8.43 -3.42 9.88
N LEU A 73 -7.19 -3.45 9.38
CA LEU A 73 -6.79 -3.27 7.98
C LEU A 73 -6.78 -4.60 7.21
N PHE A 74 -6.24 -5.66 7.82
CA PHE A 74 -6.15 -6.99 7.21
C PHE A 74 -7.29 -7.89 7.72
N PRO A 75 -8.14 -8.44 6.84
CA PRO A 75 -9.17 -9.41 7.20
C PRO A 75 -8.58 -10.69 7.76
N ASN A 76 -9.16 -11.13 8.87
CA ASN A 76 -8.94 -12.46 9.42
C ASN A 76 -9.99 -13.47 8.90
N VAL A 77 -10.27 -13.43 7.59
CA VAL A 77 -11.18 -14.36 6.91
C VAL A 77 -10.37 -15.56 6.41
N PRO A 78 -10.84 -16.80 6.64
CA PRO A 78 -10.17 -18.00 6.14
C PRO A 78 -9.97 -17.99 4.62
N LEU A 79 -8.73 -18.22 4.18
CA LEU A 79 -8.39 -18.50 2.79
C LEU A 79 -8.83 -19.93 2.46
N HIS A 80 -9.67 -20.07 1.43
CA HIS A 80 -10.15 -21.35 0.92
C HIS A 80 -9.11 -22.05 0.04
N VAL A 81 -7.97 -22.39 0.64
CA VAL A 81 -6.78 -22.99 -0.02
C VAL A 81 -7.07 -24.34 -0.66
N GLU A 82 -8.06 -25.07 -0.16
CA GLU A 82 -8.56 -26.32 -0.72
C GLU A 82 -9.02 -26.16 -2.18
N ARG A 83 -9.52 -24.97 -2.56
CA ARG A 83 -9.94 -24.70 -3.95
C ARG A 83 -8.77 -24.69 -4.92
N LEU A 84 -7.58 -24.28 -4.47
CA LEU A 84 -6.36 -24.30 -5.29
C LEU A 84 -5.84 -25.72 -5.52
N ARG A 85 -6.20 -26.68 -4.66
CA ARG A 85 -5.86 -28.10 -4.81
C ARG A 85 -6.89 -28.86 -5.64
N ALA A 86 -8.11 -28.35 -5.73
CA ALA A 86 -9.23 -29.02 -6.39
C ALA A 86 -9.22 -28.86 -7.91
N MET A 87 -8.60 -27.81 -8.44
CA MET A 87 -8.59 -27.52 -9.88
C MET A 87 -7.34 -26.76 -10.29
N ASN A 88 -6.73 -27.19 -11.40
CA ASN A 88 -5.64 -26.46 -12.05
C ASN A 88 -6.22 -25.38 -12.96
N MET A 89 -5.48 -24.28 -13.16
CA MET A 89 -5.98 -23.13 -13.91
C MET A 89 -4.88 -22.42 -14.69
N ASP A 90 -5.23 -21.88 -15.85
CA ASP A 90 -4.46 -20.90 -16.60
C ASP A 90 -5.39 -19.79 -17.10
N VAL A 91 -5.42 -18.68 -16.37
CA VAL A 91 -6.38 -17.60 -16.58
C VAL A 91 -5.65 -16.29 -16.82
N THR A 92 -5.93 -15.64 -17.95
CA THR A 92 -5.53 -14.25 -18.18
C THR A 92 -6.72 -13.31 -18.02
N LEU A 93 -6.47 -12.13 -17.45
CA LEU A 93 -7.42 -11.02 -17.41
C LEU A 93 -6.74 -9.74 -17.87
N ASP A 94 -7.34 -9.03 -18.83
CA ASP A 94 -6.95 -7.68 -19.24
C ASP A 94 -8.13 -6.71 -19.05
N ALA A 95 -8.11 -5.96 -17.95
CA ALA A 95 -9.10 -4.95 -17.61
C ALA A 95 -8.62 -3.56 -18.08
N LYS A 96 -9.32 -3.01 -19.07
CA LYS A 96 -9.00 -1.73 -19.73
C LYS A 96 -9.29 -0.51 -18.87
N ARG A 97 -10.34 -0.60 -18.05
CA ARG A 97 -10.72 0.45 -17.09
C ARG A 97 -11.06 -0.19 -15.76
N VAL A 98 -10.48 0.31 -14.69
CA VAL A 98 -10.73 -0.13 -13.33
C VAL A 98 -11.42 0.99 -12.54
N VAL A 99 -12.50 0.65 -11.84
CA VAL A 99 -13.13 1.49 -10.83
C VAL A 99 -12.58 1.03 -9.47
N ALA A 100 -11.73 1.85 -8.87
CA ALA A 100 -11.02 1.54 -7.63
C ALA A 100 -11.28 2.61 -6.54
N PRO A 101 -11.12 2.26 -5.26
CA PRO A 101 -11.19 3.23 -4.18
C PRO A 101 -10.09 4.30 -4.30
N SER A 102 -10.36 5.49 -3.77
CA SER A 102 -9.47 6.65 -3.90
C SER A 102 -8.07 6.44 -3.31
N TYR A 103 -7.95 5.64 -2.25
CA TYR A 103 -6.67 5.34 -1.59
C TYR A 103 -5.77 4.39 -2.39
N LEU A 104 -6.33 3.67 -3.38
CA LEU A 104 -5.57 2.79 -4.28
C LEU A 104 -6.09 3.01 -5.71
N PRO A 105 -5.72 4.14 -6.36
CA PRO A 105 -6.33 4.60 -7.60
C PRO A 105 -5.83 3.80 -8.82
N VAL A 106 -6.23 2.54 -8.90
CA VAL A 106 -5.99 1.64 -10.04
C VAL A 106 -6.91 2.05 -11.20
N THR A 107 -6.34 2.11 -12.39
CA THR A 107 -7.01 2.55 -13.62
C THR A 107 -7.05 1.48 -14.70
N ALA A 108 -6.09 0.55 -14.70
CA ALA A 108 -6.06 -0.64 -15.54
C ALA A 108 -5.36 -1.78 -14.81
N LEU A 109 -5.72 -3.02 -15.11
CA LEU A 109 -5.18 -4.23 -14.48
C LEU A 109 -5.01 -5.31 -15.55
N ARG A 110 -3.82 -5.91 -15.61
CA ARG A 110 -3.57 -7.11 -16.40
C ARG A 110 -2.86 -8.14 -15.53
N PHE A 111 -3.31 -9.39 -15.60
CA PHE A 111 -2.57 -10.49 -15.00
C PHE A 111 -2.77 -11.82 -15.71
N ARG A 112 -1.88 -12.77 -15.42
CA ARG A 112 -2.09 -14.21 -15.66
C ARG A 112 -1.96 -14.95 -14.34
N VAL A 113 -2.93 -15.80 -14.00
CA VAL A 113 -2.87 -16.72 -12.87
C VAL A 113 -2.71 -18.13 -13.40
N LEU A 114 -1.63 -18.79 -12.97
CA LEU A 114 -1.44 -20.22 -13.12
C LEU A 114 -1.69 -20.89 -11.77
N VAL A 115 -2.55 -21.90 -11.72
CA VAL A 115 -2.71 -22.80 -10.58
C VAL A 115 -2.29 -24.19 -11.01
N ASP A 116 -1.27 -24.73 -10.36
CA ASP A 116 -0.77 -26.08 -10.61
C ASP A 116 -0.62 -26.81 -9.27
N ASN A 117 -1.43 -27.84 -9.06
CA ASN A 117 -1.37 -28.76 -7.93
C ASN A 117 -1.29 -28.04 -6.57
N GLY A 118 -2.16 -27.06 -6.34
CA GLY A 118 -2.20 -26.29 -5.10
C GLY A 118 -1.23 -25.10 -5.04
N VAL A 119 -0.48 -24.81 -6.10
CA VAL A 119 0.39 -23.63 -6.17
C VAL A 119 -0.18 -22.63 -7.16
N ALA A 120 -0.63 -21.47 -6.65
CA ALA A 120 -1.08 -20.35 -7.46
C ALA A 120 0.05 -19.36 -7.69
N THR A 121 0.25 -18.92 -8.92
CA THR A 121 1.24 -17.90 -9.30
C THR A 121 0.59 -16.88 -10.23
N VAL A 122 0.67 -15.61 -9.84
CA VAL A 122 0.22 -14.47 -10.65
C VAL A 122 1.44 -13.83 -11.30
N ASN A 123 1.70 -14.14 -12.58
CA ASN A 123 2.84 -13.58 -13.31
C ASN A 123 2.56 -13.51 -14.83
N PRO A 124 2.67 -12.33 -15.48
CA PRO A 124 2.94 -11.05 -14.86
C PRO A 124 1.70 -10.51 -14.15
N LEU A 125 1.89 -9.76 -13.07
CA LEU A 125 0.93 -8.75 -12.59
C LEU A 125 1.35 -7.39 -13.16
N ALA A 126 0.42 -6.64 -13.71
CA ALA A 126 0.64 -5.27 -14.16
C ALA A 126 -0.60 -4.40 -13.84
N MET A 127 -0.41 -3.37 -13.03
CA MET A 127 -1.45 -2.43 -12.62
C MET A 127 -1.02 -1.02 -12.98
N ALA A 128 -1.85 -0.31 -13.75
CA ALA A 128 -1.71 1.13 -13.91
C ALA A 128 -2.39 1.80 -12.70
N VAL A 129 -1.60 2.47 -11.86
CA VAL A 129 -2.05 2.97 -10.56
C VAL A 129 -1.37 4.28 -10.25
N ALA A 130 -2.15 5.25 -9.74
CA ALA A 130 -1.63 6.56 -9.38
C ALA A 130 -0.78 7.20 -10.52
N GLY A 131 -1.21 7.12 -11.78
CA GLY A 131 -0.45 7.67 -12.92
C GLY A 131 0.85 6.92 -13.30
N GLY A 132 1.27 5.94 -12.51
CA GLY A 132 2.41 5.07 -12.77
C GLY A 132 2.00 3.59 -12.89
N GLN A 133 2.93 2.70 -12.53
CA GLN A 133 2.71 1.25 -12.62
C GLN A 133 3.20 0.49 -11.38
N ILE A 134 2.44 -0.51 -10.95
CA ILE A 134 2.89 -1.59 -10.08
C ILE A 134 2.92 -2.86 -10.92
N GLY A 135 4.06 -3.55 -10.95
CA GLY A 135 4.17 -4.83 -11.65
C GLY A 135 5.01 -5.84 -10.91
N GLY A 136 4.90 -7.12 -11.26
CA GLY A 136 5.70 -8.18 -10.65
C GLY A 136 4.93 -9.49 -10.53
N GLU A 137 5.12 -10.18 -9.41
CA GLU A 137 4.57 -11.51 -9.17
C GLU A 137 3.98 -11.64 -7.76
N LEU A 138 2.87 -12.37 -7.67
CA LEU A 138 2.30 -12.86 -6.42
C LEU A 138 2.25 -14.39 -6.46
N GLY A 139 2.34 -15.05 -5.32
CA GLY A 139 2.20 -16.50 -5.26
C GLY A 139 1.61 -17.00 -3.95
N ILE A 140 0.90 -18.12 -4.02
CA ILE A 140 0.34 -18.85 -2.89
C ILE A 140 0.68 -20.32 -3.05
N ASP A 141 1.46 -20.88 -2.12
CA ASP A 141 1.67 -22.32 -1.99
C ASP A 141 0.68 -22.89 -0.97
N ALA A 142 -0.37 -23.52 -1.48
CA ALA A 142 -1.47 -24.12 -0.75
C ALA A 142 -1.40 -25.66 -0.71
N ARG A 143 -0.21 -26.25 -0.93
CA ARG A 143 -0.03 -27.71 -0.78
C ARG A 143 -0.20 -28.19 0.66
N ARG A 144 -0.10 -27.27 1.62
CA ARG A 144 -0.39 -27.48 3.05
C ARG A 144 -1.58 -26.62 3.47
N ASP A 145 -2.20 -26.97 4.60
CA ASP A 145 -3.35 -26.23 5.13
C ASP A 145 -3.00 -24.82 5.63
N VAL A 146 -1.76 -24.60 6.07
CA VAL A 146 -1.24 -23.24 6.30
C VAL A 146 -0.44 -22.87 5.06
N PRO A 147 -0.98 -22.03 4.17
CA PRO A 147 -0.29 -21.69 2.93
C PRO A 147 0.84 -20.70 3.18
N THR A 148 1.81 -20.67 2.27
CA THR A 148 2.81 -19.61 2.17
C THR A 148 2.43 -18.66 1.05
N VAL A 149 2.40 -17.36 1.33
CA VAL A 149 2.10 -16.30 0.38
C VAL A 149 3.36 -15.47 0.15
N ARG A 150 3.64 -15.14 -1.10
CA ARG A 150 4.80 -14.35 -1.52
C ARG A 150 4.38 -13.22 -2.45
N ALA A 151 5.06 -12.08 -2.34
CA ALA A 151 4.87 -10.92 -3.20
C ALA A 151 6.22 -10.34 -3.58
N GLY A 152 6.47 -10.22 -4.88
CA GLY A 152 7.62 -9.55 -5.45
C GLY A 152 7.15 -8.49 -6.44
N LEU A 153 7.07 -7.24 -6.00
CA LEU A 153 6.50 -6.14 -6.77
C LEU A 153 7.51 -5.02 -6.98
N ALA A 154 7.42 -4.34 -8.11
CA ALA A 154 8.14 -3.13 -8.45
C ALA A 154 7.14 -1.98 -8.64
N LEU A 155 7.42 -0.84 -8.04
CA LEU A 155 6.66 0.40 -8.16
C LEU A 155 7.45 1.32 -9.09
N THR A 156 6.80 1.80 -10.15
CA THR A 156 7.44 2.64 -11.17
C THR A 156 6.62 3.91 -11.38
N ASN A 157 7.24 5.05 -11.07
CA ASN A 157 6.72 6.40 -11.33
C ASN A 157 5.29 6.63 -10.80
N LEU A 158 4.98 6.15 -9.59
CA LEU A 158 3.68 6.43 -8.98
C LEU A 158 3.62 7.91 -8.60
N ASP A 159 2.60 8.62 -9.07
CA ASP A 159 2.36 10.02 -8.74
C ASP A 159 1.99 10.14 -7.25
N PHE A 160 2.88 10.74 -6.47
CA PHE A 160 2.68 10.98 -5.05
C PHE A 160 1.44 11.85 -4.79
N GLY A 161 1.18 12.82 -5.66
CA GLY A 161 0.01 13.69 -5.56
C GLY A 161 -1.30 12.92 -5.72
N ALA A 162 -1.32 11.82 -6.49
CA ALA A 162 -2.54 11.04 -6.73
C ALA A 162 -3.17 10.48 -5.45
N PHE A 163 -2.38 10.20 -4.40
CA PHE A 163 -2.86 9.71 -3.11
C PHE A 163 -3.56 10.79 -2.26
N PHE A 164 -3.39 12.07 -2.62
CA PHE A 164 -4.02 13.21 -1.94
C PHE A 164 -5.27 13.71 -2.67
N ARG A 165 -5.69 13.08 -3.77
CA ARG A 165 -6.91 13.46 -4.51
C ARG A 165 -8.11 13.52 -3.57
N GLY A 166 -8.88 14.61 -3.68
CA GLY A 166 -10.03 14.86 -2.81
C GLY A 166 -9.68 15.47 -1.44
N SER A 167 -8.39 15.68 -1.14
CA SER A 167 -7.95 16.43 0.05
C SER A 167 -7.49 17.85 -0.33
N ARG A 168 -7.37 18.73 0.67
CA ARG A 168 -6.81 20.09 0.51
C ARG A 168 -5.35 20.10 0.04
N PHE A 169 -4.63 19.00 0.21
CA PHE A 169 -3.20 18.90 -0.10
C PHE A 169 -2.93 18.44 -1.53
N PHE A 170 -3.95 18.07 -2.31
CA PHE A 170 -3.77 17.59 -3.68
C PHE A 170 -3.00 18.58 -4.56
N GLY A 171 -3.37 19.86 -4.49
CA GLY A 171 -2.74 20.91 -5.28
C GLY A 171 -1.33 21.27 -4.84
N THR A 172 -0.89 20.84 -3.65
CA THR A 172 0.39 21.20 -3.05
C THR A 172 1.36 20.04 -2.95
N THR A 173 0.95 18.84 -3.37
CA THR A 173 1.78 17.63 -3.30
C THR A 173 2.04 17.08 -4.70
N GLN A 174 3.31 16.84 -5.02
CA GLN A 174 3.75 16.33 -6.31
C GLN A 174 5.05 15.52 -6.14
N GLY A 175 5.24 14.51 -6.98
CA GLY A 175 6.47 13.72 -6.99
C GLY A 175 6.25 12.36 -7.64
N GLN A 176 7.34 11.67 -7.95
CA GLN A 176 7.31 10.34 -8.55
C GLN A 176 7.98 9.33 -7.63
N ILE A 177 7.20 8.36 -7.20
CA ILE A 177 7.64 7.29 -6.31
C ILE A 177 8.07 6.09 -7.15
N ARG A 178 9.24 5.56 -6.82
CA ARG A 178 9.74 4.26 -7.27
C ARG A 178 9.96 3.38 -6.04
N GLY A 179 9.94 2.08 -6.23
CA GLY A 179 10.13 1.18 -5.11
C GLY A 179 10.05 -0.30 -5.45
N ARG A 180 10.20 -1.10 -4.40
CA ARG A 180 10.19 -2.56 -4.45
C ARG A 180 9.53 -3.12 -3.21
N VAL A 181 8.80 -4.20 -3.37
CA VAL A 181 8.20 -4.98 -2.30
C VAL A 181 8.67 -6.41 -2.46
N GLN A 182 9.24 -6.98 -1.40
CA GLN A 182 9.59 -8.39 -1.32
C GLN A 182 9.10 -8.91 0.02
N LEU A 183 8.00 -9.66 0.01
CA LEU A 183 7.39 -10.17 1.23
C LEU A 183 7.08 -11.66 1.09
N VAL A 184 7.29 -12.38 2.18
CA VAL A 184 6.83 -13.76 2.37
C VAL A 184 6.16 -13.90 3.72
N GLY A 185 4.99 -14.54 3.77
CA GLY A 185 4.26 -14.78 5.01
C GLY A 185 3.52 -16.11 4.97
N ALA A 186 3.14 -16.64 6.13
CA ALA A 186 2.38 -17.89 6.21
C ALA A 186 1.12 -17.68 7.07
N GLY A 187 -0.01 -18.21 6.63
CA GLY A 187 -1.25 -18.01 7.36
C GLY A 187 -2.51 -18.38 6.58
N ARG A 188 -3.56 -18.74 7.30
CA ARG A 188 -4.88 -19.08 6.75
C ARG A 188 -5.77 -17.85 6.54
N SER A 189 -5.26 -16.64 6.70
CA SER A 189 -5.96 -15.38 6.44
C SER A 189 -4.95 -14.30 6.08
N LEU A 190 -5.40 -13.18 5.48
CA LEU A 190 -4.49 -12.07 5.19
C LEU A 190 -3.89 -11.50 6.49
N ALA A 191 -4.66 -11.43 7.58
CA ALA A 191 -4.13 -11.01 8.88
C ALA A 191 -3.02 -11.93 9.40
N GLN A 192 -3.16 -13.26 9.25
CA GLN A 192 -2.11 -14.20 9.67
C GLN A 192 -0.88 -14.13 8.77
N VAL A 193 -1.07 -14.05 7.44
CA VAL A 193 0.02 -13.89 6.48
C VAL A 193 0.84 -12.64 6.78
N MET A 194 0.17 -11.49 6.96
CA MET A 194 0.84 -10.22 7.30
C MET A 194 1.44 -10.25 8.71
N GLY A 195 0.77 -10.88 9.66
CA GLY A 195 1.25 -11.06 11.03
C GLY A 195 2.47 -11.98 11.16
N ALA A 196 2.79 -12.79 10.15
CA ALA A 196 3.99 -13.63 10.06
C ALA A 196 4.93 -13.20 8.93
N ALA A 197 4.72 -12.02 8.34
CA ALA A 197 5.46 -11.59 7.15
C ALA A 197 6.93 -11.28 7.47
N ASN A 198 7.80 -11.64 6.53
CA ASN A 198 9.21 -11.32 6.50
C ASN A 198 9.59 -10.71 5.15
N GLY A 199 10.60 -9.85 5.12
CA GLY A 199 11.14 -9.25 3.90
C GLY A 199 11.31 -7.75 4.01
N SER A 200 11.18 -7.02 2.90
CA SER A 200 11.36 -5.57 2.86
C SER A 200 10.39 -4.86 1.93
N VAL A 201 10.15 -3.58 2.25
CA VAL A 201 9.55 -2.60 1.35
C VAL A 201 10.51 -1.42 1.25
N GLU A 202 10.83 -1.05 0.02
CA GLU A 202 11.79 -0.01 -0.32
C GLU A 202 11.11 1.01 -1.22
N VAL A 203 11.15 2.27 -0.83
CA VAL A 203 10.48 3.37 -1.54
C VAL A 203 11.43 4.55 -1.63
N VAL A 204 11.51 5.14 -2.81
CA VAL A 204 12.35 6.29 -3.14
C VAL A 204 11.54 7.28 -3.95
N MET A 205 11.68 8.55 -3.62
CA MET A 205 11.23 9.68 -4.42
C MET A 205 12.38 10.68 -4.49
N GLU A 206 12.75 11.08 -5.70
CA GLU A 206 13.77 12.10 -5.95
C GLU A 206 13.07 13.35 -6.47
N GLY A 207 13.24 14.47 -5.78
CA GLY A 207 12.51 15.69 -6.11
C GLY A 207 11.03 15.64 -5.74
N GLY A 208 10.31 16.68 -6.15
CA GLY A 208 8.87 16.86 -5.90
C GLY A 208 8.59 18.09 -5.05
N ALA A 209 7.36 18.18 -4.54
CA ALA A 209 6.98 19.18 -3.55
C ALA A 209 5.88 18.63 -2.65
N ILE A 210 5.76 19.23 -1.47
CA ILE A 210 4.72 18.91 -0.49
C ILE A 210 4.16 20.19 0.08
N SER A 211 2.96 20.08 0.62
CA SER A 211 2.30 21.12 1.42
C SER A 211 3.25 21.67 2.48
N ASP A 212 3.43 23.00 2.48
CA ASP A 212 4.15 23.70 3.54
C ASP A 212 3.44 23.49 4.87
N LEU A 213 2.10 23.58 4.86
CA LEU A 213 1.28 23.34 6.05
C LEU A 213 1.54 21.95 6.65
N MET A 214 1.65 20.89 5.83
CA MET A 214 1.94 19.54 6.33
C MET A 214 3.31 19.46 7.00
N VAL A 215 4.34 20.09 6.40
CA VAL A 215 5.71 20.04 6.93
C VAL A 215 5.82 20.87 8.20
N SER A 216 5.19 22.04 8.25
CA SER A 216 5.08 22.85 9.46
C SER A 216 4.33 22.11 10.57
N LEU A 217 3.20 21.44 10.29
CA LEU A 217 2.50 20.63 11.28
C LEU A 217 3.34 19.44 11.79
N ALA A 218 4.05 18.76 10.89
CA ALA A 218 4.94 17.65 11.26
C ALA A 218 6.14 18.11 12.11
N GLY A 219 6.62 19.33 11.89
CA GLY A 219 7.66 19.97 12.71
C GLY A 219 7.14 20.75 13.90
N LEU A 220 5.81 20.73 14.14
CA LEU A 220 5.14 21.48 15.20
C LEU A 220 5.42 22.99 15.15
N GLN A 221 5.59 23.50 13.94
CA GLN A 221 5.76 24.91 13.63
C GLN A 221 4.41 25.61 13.68
N ILE A 222 3.87 25.80 14.89
CA ILE A 222 2.46 26.14 15.10
C ILE A 222 2.13 27.52 14.53
N VAL A 223 3.08 28.47 14.60
CA VAL A 223 2.90 29.82 14.05
C VAL A 223 2.80 29.76 12.53
N ASP A 224 3.79 29.13 11.88
CA ASP A 224 3.78 28.90 10.44
C ASP A 224 2.52 28.17 9.97
N ALA A 225 2.15 27.08 10.67
CA ALA A 225 0.98 26.29 10.35
C ALA A 225 -0.32 27.11 10.46
N LEU A 226 -0.44 27.97 11.48
CA LEU A 226 -1.61 28.85 11.64
C LEU A 226 -1.68 29.89 10.53
N VAL A 227 -0.55 30.52 10.19
CA VAL A 227 -0.47 31.48 9.08
C VAL A 227 -0.89 30.81 7.78
N LEU A 228 -0.29 29.68 7.43
CA LEU A 228 -0.59 28.92 6.21
C LEU A 228 -2.04 28.40 6.17
N TYR A 229 -2.62 28.06 7.32
CA TYR A 229 -4.02 27.66 7.40
C TYR A 229 -4.96 28.81 7.01
N VAL A 230 -4.61 30.05 7.35
CA VAL A 230 -5.43 31.25 7.11
C VAL A 230 -5.13 31.89 5.75
N THR A 231 -3.86 32.00 5.36
CA THR A 231 -3.43 32.70 4.13
C THR A 231 -3.46 31.82 2.88
N GLY A 232 -3.54 30.50 3.05
CA GLY A 232 -3.45 29.52 1.97
C GLY A 232 -2.13 28.76 1.99
N ASP A 233 -2.22 27.49 1.59
CA ASP A 233 -1.11 26.55 1.60
C ASP A 233 -0.31 26.63 0.29
N HIS A 234 0.99 26.35 0.37
CA HIS A 234 1.92 26.47 -0.74
C HIS A 234 2.80 25.23 -0.85
N ARG A 235 3.51 25.13 -1.97
CA ARG A 235 4.42 24.01 -2.25
C ARG A 235 5.81 24.34 -1.72
N ILE A 236 6.39 23.45 -0.92
CA ILE A 236 7.82 23.47 -0.62
C ILE A 236 8.54 22.34 -1.37
N PRO A 237 9.72 22.59 -1.96
CA PRO A 237 10.49 21.54 -2.65
C PRO A 237 10.86 20.39 -1.73
N ILE A 238 10.68 19.17 -2.24
CA ILE A 238 11.27 17.95 -1.69
C ILE A 238 12.58 17.71 -2.43
N ARG A 239 13.66 17.43 -1.71
CA ARG A 239 14.92 16.93 -2.28
C ARG A 239 14.83 15.42 -2.52
N CYS A 240 14.44 14.68 -1.47
CA CYS A 240 14.10 13.27 -1.61
C CYS A 240 13.21 12.78 -0.47
N ALA A 241 12.49 11.69 -0.72
CA ALA A 241 11.89 10.85 0.32
C ALA A 241 12.43 9.44 0.16
N LEU A 242 12.86 8.83 1.26
CA LEU A 242 13.47 7.51 1.27
C LEU A 242 12.81 6.71 2.38
N GLY A 243 12.42 5.47 2.10
CA GLY A 243 11.82 4.59 3.08
C GLY A 243 12.28 3.16 2.85
N ARG A 244 12.93 2.58 3.85
CA ARG A 244 13.11 1.13 3.93
C ARG A 244 12.43 0.62 5.19
N LEU A 245 11.50 -0.31 4.97
CA LEU A 245 10.74 -0.99 6.01
C LEU A 245 11.13 -2.46 5.98
N ASP A 246 11.77 -2.95 7.03
CA ASP A 246 12.05 -4.38 7.17
C ASP A 246 10.96 -5.05 7.99
N PHE A 247 10.54 -6.21 7.52
CA PHE A 247 9.50 -7.04 8.11
C PHE A 247 10.17 -8.24 8.76
N ARG A 248 9.92 -8.44 10.06
CA ARG A 248 10.41 -9.60 10.80
C ARG A 248 9.27 -10.17 11.63
N ASN A 249 8.75 -11.31 11.20
CA ASN A 249 7.61 -11.99 11.82
C ASN A 249 6.43 -11.03 12.11
N GLY A 250 6.05 -10.25 11.09
CA GLY A 250 4.98 -9.27 11.17
C GLY A 250 5.29 -7.98 11.95
N THR A 251 6.51 -7.80 12.47
CA THR A 251 6.96 -6.50 13.00
C THR A 251 7.63 -5.71 11.89
N VAL A 252 7.20 -4.47 11.69
CA VAL A 252 7.77 -3.50 10.75
C VAL A 252 8.58 -2.48 11.52
N THR A 253 9.84 -2.30 11.17
CA THR A 253 10.71 -1.27 11.76
C THR A 253 10.83 -0.07 10.82
N PHE A 254 10.64 1.12 11.39
CA PHE A 254 10.85 2.41 10.72
C PHE A 254 12.11 3.02 11.32
N ASP A 255 13.28 2.78 10.72
CA ASP A 255 14.55 3.40 11.14
C ASP A 255 15.31 4.08 9.99
N ARG A 256 14.90 3.77 8.75
CA ARG A 256 15.44 4.29 7.50
C ARG A 256 14.36 4.93 6.65
N THR A 257 13.48 5.67 7.30
CA THR A 257 12.38 6.40 6.66
C THR A 257 12.51 7.89 6.92
N LEU A 258 12.75 8.66 5.86
CA LEU A 258 12.98 10.10 5.93
C LEU A 258 12.39 10.85 4.73
N LEU A 259 12.17 12.14 4.92
CA LEU A 259 11.77 13.10 3.91
C LEU A 259 12.63 14.36 4.05
N ASP A 260 13.47 14.63 3.07
CA ASP A 260 14.31 15.81 3.00
C ASP A 260 13.61 16.92 2.19
N THR A 261 13.28 18.03 2.85
CA THR A 261 12.62 19.20 2.25
C THR A 261 13.53 20.42 2.27
N GLN A 262 13.06 21.53 1.68
CA GLN A 262 13.73 22.82 1.81
C GLN A 262 13.76 23.34 3.27
N LYS A 263 12.73 23.04 4.09
CA LYS A 263 12.61 23.55 5.47
C LYS A 263 13.30 22.66 6.51
N SER A 264 13.09 21.35 6.40
CA SER A 264 13.50 20.38 7.42
C SER A 264 13.76 19.00 6.81
N VAL A 265 14.53 18.19 7.55
CA VAL A 265 14.59 16.75 7.34
C VAL A 265 13.62 16.11 8.34
N LEU A 266 12.59 15.43 7.82
CA LEU A 266 11.67 14.65 8.63
C LEU A 266 12.15 13.20 8.70
N ARG A 267 12.14 12.60 9.87
CA ARG A 267 12.46 11.19 10.11
C ARG A 267 11.28 10.49 10.77
N VAL A 268 10.98 9.27 10.34
CA VAL A 268 9.97 8.42 10.97
C VAL A 268 10.70 7.29 11.71
N GLU A 269 10.51 7.25 13.02
CA GLU A 269 11.15 6.28 13.91
C GLU A 269 10.12 5.48 14.70
N GLY A 270 10.29 4.16 14.80
CA GLY A 270 9.43 3.31 15.63
C GLY A 270 9.08 1.99 14.96
N GLN A 271 7.94 1.41 15.36
CA GLN A 271 7.52 0.09 14.90
C GLN A 271 6.02 -0.02 14.65
N ALA A 272 5.62 -0.95 13.80
CA ALA A 272 4.25 -1.41 13.68
C ALA A 272 4.18 -2.93 13.81
N GLY A 273 3.19 -3.45 14.53
CA GLY A 273 2.88 -4.87 14.60
C GLY A 273 1.71 -5.19 13.67
N LEU A 274 1.92 -6.02 12.67
CA LEU A 274 0.89 -6.40 11.68
C LEU A 274 -0.06 -7.48 12.20
N SER A 275 0.35 -8.25 13.22
CA SER A 275 -0.53 -9.19 13.92
C SER A 275 -1.54 -8.46 14.81
N SER A 276 -1.09 -7.46 15.56
CA SER A 276 -1.94 -6.58 16.39
C SER A 276 -2.63 -5.47 15.58
N GLN A 277 -2.11 -5.20 14.37
CA GLN A 277 -2.49 -4.09 13.49
C GLN A 277 -2.39 -2.73 14.18
N VAL A 278 -1.35 -2.56 14.99
CA VAL A 278 -1.06 -1.36 15.77
C VAL A 278 0.25 -0.74 15.30
N VAL A 279 0.25 0.58 15.17
CA VAL A 279 1.42 1.41 14.89
C VAL A 279 1.83 2.14 16.17
N ASN A 280 3.14 2.32 16.35
CA ASN A 280 3.74 3.21 17.33
C ASN A 280 5.00 3.81 16.71
N VAL A 281 4.83 4.95 16.04
CA VAL A 281 5.93 5.67 15.39
C VAL A 281 5.92 7.12 15.80
N LYS A 282 7.06 7.78 15.64
CA LYS A 282 7.26 9.20 15.87
C LYS A 282 7.80 9.84 14.61
N ILE A 283 7.30 11.03 14.30
CA ILE A 283 7.88 11.91 13.29
C ILE A 283 8.74 12.91 14.04
N LEU A 284 10.03 12.91 13.70
CA LEU A 284 11.02 13.88 14.16
C LEU A 284 11.28 14.86 13.03
N ALA A 285 11.36 16.15 13.34
CA ALA A 285 11.69 17.18 12.38
C ALA A 285 12.99 17.86 12.78
N ASP A 286 14.01 17.75 11.93
CA ASP A 286 15.27 18.45 12.08
C ASP A 286 15.26 19.69 11.17
N PRO A 287 15.05 20.92 11.69
CA PRO A 287 14.98 22.12 10.87
C PRO A 287 16.35 22.49 10.28
N LYS A 288 16.34 23.13 9.11
CA LYS A 288 17.54 23.60 8.41
C LYS A 288 17.85 25.09 8.63
N LYS A 289 16.91 25.81 9.23
CA LYS A 289 17.04 27.24 9.54
C LYS A 289 16.60 27.48 10.97
N PHE A 290 17.09 28.58 11.53
CA PHE A 290 16.73 29.05 12.85
C PHE A 290 15.22 29.33 12.95
N ASP A 291 14.61 28.84 14.02
CA ASP A 291 13.24 29.17 14.40
C ASP A 291 13.17 29.52 15.89
N LEU A 292 12.49 30.63 16.21
CA LEU A 292 12.52 31.29 17.52
C LEU A 292 11.30 30.95 18.38
N LEU A 293 10.15 30.64 17.77
CA LEU A 293 8.84 30.59 18.43
C LEU A 293 8.11 29.25 18.31
N ASP A 294 8.77 28.25 17.72
CA ASP A 294 8.16 26.96 17.47
C ASP A 294 8.25 25.98 18.65
N LEU A 295 7.22 25.15 18.78
CA LEU A 295 7.14 24.09 19.76
C LEU A 295 7.83 22.86 19.19
N HIS A 296 9.10 22.61 19.51
CA HIS A 296 9.78 21.44 18.98
C HIS A 296 9.51 20.18 19.82
N GLY A 297 9.25 19.06 19.15
CA GLY A 297 9.00 17.76 19.77
C GLY A 297 8.57 16.71 18.75
N PRO A 298 8.60 15.41 19.12
CA PRO A 298 8.10 14.36 18.25
C PRO A 298 6.58 14.42 18.10
N VAL A 299 6.09 14.24 16.87
CA VAL A 299 4.69 13.94 16.60
C VAL A 299 4.52 12.42 16.66
N SER A 300 3.75 11.91 17.63
CA SER A 300 3.50 10.49 17.76
C SER A 300 2.27 10.06 16.98
N ILE A 301 2.39 8.89 16.33
CA ILE A 301 1.32 8.21 15.61
C ILE A 301 1.16 6.84 16.25
N THR A 302 0.06 6.64 16.95
CA THR A 302 -0.16 5.47 17.80
C THR A 302 -1.55 4.87 17.59
N GLY A 303 -1.73 3.60 17.94
CA GLY A 303 -3.03 2.94 17.88
C GLY A 303 -3.22 2.10 16.62
N LYS A 304 -4.47 1.86 16.20
CA LYS A 304 -4.77 0.98 15.06
C LYS A 304 -4.28 1.60 13.75
N ILE A 305 -3.63 0.81 12.89
CA ILE A 305 -3.08 1.27 11.60
C ILE A 305 -4.17 1.90 10.73
N ARG A 306 -5.39 1.36 10.75
CA ARG A 306 -6.53 1.86 9.95
C ARG A 306 -7.02 3.24 10.42
N ALA A 307 -6.86 3.55 11.70
CA ALA A 307 -7.33 4.78 12.31
C ALA A 307 -6.41 5.17 13.48
N PRO A 308 -5.18 5.64 13.18
CA PRO A 308 -4.22 5.98 14.22
C PRO A 308 -4.58 7.31 14.88
N THR A 309 -4.20 7.46 16.14
CA THR A 309 -4.24 8.72 16.86
C THR A 309 -2.92 9.45 16.65
N ILE A 310 -3.01 10.73 16.29
CA ILE A 310 -1.87 11.63 16.16
C ILE A 310 -1.84 12.52 17.41
N ALA A 311 -0.71 12.54 18.11
CA ALA A 311 -0.53 13.35 19.31
C ALA A 311 0.83 14.06 19.31
N VAL A 312 0.92 15.13 20.07
CA VAL A 312 2.16 15.89 20.27
C VAL A 312 2.76 15.47 21.61
N GLU A 313 3.96 14.91 21.59
CA GLU A 313 4.62 14.53 22.84
C GLU A 313 5.37 15.72 23.44
N ARG A 314 4.92 16.18 24.61
CA ARG A 314 5.59 17.16 25.49
C ARG A 314 6.28 18.27 24.69
N PRO A 315 5.52 19.16 24.03
CA PRO A 315 6.12 20.23 23.27
C PRO A 315 6.86 21.17 24.24
N ILE A 316 8.18 21.25 24.13
CA ILE A 316 8.99 22.17 24.94
C ILE A 316 9.28 23.37 24.05
N PRO A 317 8.82 24.59 24.37
CA PRO A 317 9.22 25.77 23.63
C PRO A 317 10.70 26.04 23.91
N HIS A 318 11.55 25.88 22.90
CA HIS A 318 12.96 26.22 22.98
C HIS A 318 13.46 26.65 21.58
N PRO A 319 14.33 27.66 21.50
CA PRO A 319 14.88 28.08 20.21
C PRO A 319 15.76 26.96 19.63
N VAL A 320 15.61 26.70 18.33
CA VAL A 320 16.41 25.71 17.60
C VAL A 320 17.18 26.42 16.50
N ILE A 321 18.49 26.19 16.46
CA ILE A 321 19.39 26.87 15.52
C ILE A 321 19.20 26.38 14.08
N GLY A 322 18.70 25.16 13.92
CA GLY A 322 18.52 24.50 12.63
C GLY A 322 19.87 24.14 12.02
N THR A 323 20.36 22.94 12.31
CA THR A 323 21.69 22.48 11.87
C THR A 323 21.62 21.36 10.83
N ALA A 324 20.41 20.93 10.46
CA ALA A 324 20.22 19.89 9.47
C ALA A 324 20.80 20.34 8.12
N LYS A 325 21.59 19.46 7.51
CA LYS A 325 22.15 19.68 6.17
C LYS A 325 21.30 18.95 5.13
N ASP A 326 21.46 19.37 3.88
CA ASP A 326 20.92 18.65 2.74
C ASP A 326 21.51 17.23 2.67
N LEU A 327 20.67 16.24 2.39
CA LEU A 327 21.10 14.87 2.25
C LEU A 327 21.66 14.59 0.84
N ALA A 328 22.62 13.67 0.75
CA ALA A 328 23.13 13.14 -0.51
C ALA A 328 22.12 12.13 -1.09
N CYS A 329 20.97 12.63 -1.55
CA CYS A 329 19.81 11.85 -1.95
C CYS A 329 20.12 10.74 -2.96
N GLU A 330 20.95 11.01 -3.97
CA GLU A 330 21.31 10.02 -4.99
C GLU A 330 22.09 8.83 -4.39
N ALA A 331 23.08 9.09 -3.54
CA ALA A 331 23.87 8.06 -2.90
C ALA A 331 23.03 7.20 -1.94
N LEU A 332 22.12 7.84 -1.20
CA LEU A 332 21.21 7.15 -0.28
C LEU A 332 20.17 6.31 -1.03
N ALA A 333 19.61 6.82 -2.13
CA ALA A 333 18.68 6.09 -2.99
C ALA A 333 19.35 4.86 -3.61
N GLN A 334 20.57 5.00 -4.12
CA GLN A 334 21.36 3.89 -4.66
C GLN A 334 21.63 2.82 -3.60
N GLN A 335 22.06 3.21 -2.39
CA GLN A 335 22.27 2.28 -1.29
C GLN A 335 20.99 1.53 -0.90
N LEU A 336 19.86 2.23 -0.85
CA LEU A 336 18.57 1.66 -0.46
C LEU A 336 18.10 0.63 -1.50
N LEU A 337 18.23 0.95 -2.79
CA LEU A 337 17.77 0.08 -3.88
C LEU A 337 18.75 -1.07 -4.20
N ALA A 338 20.02 -0.94 -3.85
CA ALA A 338 21.06 -1.97 -4.04
C ALA A 338 21.14 -3.02 -2.92
N GLY A 339 20.43 -2.82 -1.80
CA GLY A 339 20.35 -3.82 -0.75
C GLY A 339 19.80 -5.15 -1.29
N LYS A 340 20.55 -6.24 -1.13
CA LYS A 340 20.05 -7.58 -1.48
C LYS A 340 18.81 -7.91 -0.63
N PRO A 341 17.84 -8.65 -1.20
CA PRO A 341 16.64 -9.10 -0.49
C PRO A 341 16.98 -10.01 0.70
#